data_AF-A0A8J2E487-F1
#
_entry.id   AF-A0A8J2E487-F1
#
_cell.length_a   1.000
_cell.length_b   1.000
_cell.length_c   1.000
_cell.angle_alpha   90.00
_cell.angle_beta   90.00
_cell.angle_gamma   90.00
#
_symmetry.space_group_name_H-M   'P 1'
#
loop_
_entity.id
_entity.type
_entity.pdbx_description
1 polymer ?
#
loop_
_entity_poly.entity_id
_entity_poly.type
_entity_poly.pdbx_seq_one_letter_code
_entity_poly.pdbx_strand_id
1 'polypeptide(L)'
;MTNSHIPVPKAFGVPNKSTLHSSTKRGNLNTGDNKPPQSPTLQRVTSVAAQRASFERLDASASPKITREHNDLEKKFREMIRENSALHTQVRDKDEQLQKLRTVSEAVCKEYEQLKRQYDVETGAMHKAMQQASQWYKQNRQLKRRSQVLVQRILDSRPDALADDSYLSDEVDANDADDAEELRQTITELSAEVARLQTELNAARLQEFEAQEQAALTNARLEDEKELSEKNNEVIKQLTIHKENMERVSRMVAEEVQALKAQCDRERESAKLMKIEADRIQKERNVLAHQSALLMAEVGDDPNGRLLTILQEVESLKRLLEEEKQNHFEQIQLLQDKLDEKESNVEFEIVEEKLKLAEVELNMMEERAERAEKDAKKLQETVRKLEDKINQLETMRVSPPPPPPMPAPLPPPPPPLPTKSSTSTVKLLTKERLQEENRHSAIVDMENMLGISKKTVTTVPQQPAIDDIINQIKGGRFTLKQTDKQREEERKRKREMESAPAAVSEMLNILGTMRRRAKPVRQSINSSELVASTLDKAA
;
A
#
# COMPACT_ATOMS: atom_id res chain seq x y z
N MET A 1 15.29 -6.14 -51.62
CA MET A 1 14.39 -5.05 -52.08
C MET A 1 13.09 -5.67 -52.57
N THR A 2 12.08 -5.73 -51.70
CA THR A 2 10.65 -5.91 -52.03
C THR A 2 9.88 -5.46 -50.79
N ASN A 3 9.30 -4.26 -50.85
CA ASN A 3 8.46 -3.68 -49.81
C ASN A 3 7.12 -4.45 -49.74
N SER A 4 6.88 -5.18 -48.65
CA SER A 4 5.54 -5.68 -48.32
C SER A 4 4.91 -4.74 -47.30
N HIS A 5 4.07 -3.85 -47.82
CA HIS A 5 3.28 -2.86 -47.13
C HIS A 5 2.17 -3.57 -46.32
N ILE A 6 2.20 -3.48 -45.00
CA ILE A 6 1.11 -3.94 -44.11
C ILE A 6 0.08 -2.80 -44.02
N PRO A 7 -1.18 -3.00 -44.45
CA PRO A 7 -2.21 -1.98 -44.26
C PRO A 7 -2.70 -1.98 -42.81
N VAL A 8 -2.47 -0.86 -42.12
CA VAL A 8 -3.04 -0.55 -40.80
C VAL A 8 -4.55 -0.30 -40.95
N PRO A 9 -5.42 -0.93 -40.15
CA PRO A 9 -6.85 -0.66 -40.18
C PRO A 9 -7.15 0.75 -39.61
N LYS A 10 -7.92 1.51 -40.38
CA LYS A 10 -8.40 2.86 -40.06
C LYS A 10 -9.28 2.84 -38.81
N ALA A 11 -9.07 3.83 -37.95
CA ALA A 11 -9.91 4.16 -36.81
C ALA A 11 -11.37 4.34 -37.24
N PHE A 12 -12.29 3.62 -36.61
CA PHE A 12 -13.72 3.84 -36.77
C PHE A 12 -14.12 5.13 -36.05
N GLY A 13 -14.62 6.07 -36.85
CA GLY A 13 -15.11 7.36 -36.39
C GLY A 13 -16.33 7.21 -35.49
N VAL A 14 -16.32 8.01 -34.43
CA VAL A 14 -17.45 8.26 -33.54
C VAL A 14 -18.48 9.13 -34.28
N PRO A 15 -19.76 8.72 -34.40
CA PRO A 15 -20.79 9.63 -34.88
C PRO A 15 -21.24 10.57 -33.76
N ASN A 16 -20.92 11.85 -33.92
CA ASN A 16 -21.55 12.97 -33.22
C ASN A 16 -22.90 13.29 -33.88
N LYS A 17 -23.98 13.35 -33.09
CA LYS A 17 -25.05 14.40 -33.05
C LYS A 17 -26.37 13.84 -32.53
N SER A 18 -26.85 14.38 -31.41
CA SER A 18 -28.20 14.94 -31.34
C SER A 18 -28.30 15.93 -30.19
N THR A 19 -28.21 17.19 -30.57
CA THR A 19 -28.50 18.41 -29.82
C THR A 19 -29.99 18.42 -29.42
N LEU A 20 -30.30 18.49 -28.13
CA LEU A 20 -31.63 18.89 -27.66
C LEU A 20 -31.57 20.34 -27.21
N HIS A 21 -32.14 21.20 -28.05
CA HIS A 21 -32.49 22.57 -27.74
C HIS A 21 -33.71 22.57 -26.81
N SER A 22 -33.58 23.08 -25.58
CA SER A 22 -34.72 23.55 -24.80
C SER A 22 -34.84 25.07 -24.95
N SER A 23 -35.67 25.49 -25.91
CA SER A 23 -36.14 26.86 -26.03
C SER A 23 -37.26 27.11 -25.01
N THR A 24 -36.96 27.82 -23.92
CA THR A 24 -38.01 28.48 -23.11
C THR A 24 -37.84 29.98 -23.24
N LYS A 25 -38.78 30.54 -24.01
CA LYS A 25 -38.91 31.91 -24.47
C LYS A 25 -39.15 32.85 -23.28
N ARG A 26 -38.22 33.79 -23.03
CA ARG A 26 -38.53 35.06 -22.36
C ARG A 26 -39.15 35.99 -23.41
N GLY A 27 -40.30 36.57 -23.10
CA GLY A 27 -40.93 37.64 -23.86
C GLY A 27 -41.31 38.76 -22.89
N ASN A 28 -40.78 39.94 -23.16
CA ASN A 28 -40.76 41.11 -22.31
C ASN A 28 -41.95 42.06 -22.61
N LEU A 29 -42.17 42.99 -21.68
CA LEU A 29 -43.09 44.14 -21.64
C LEU A 29 -43.19 44.97 -22.94
N ASN A 30 -44.38 45.55 -23.24
CA ASN A 30 -44.64 47.00 -23.10
C ASN A 30 -46.07 47.50 -23.45
N THR A 31 -46.63 48.30 -22.52
CA THR A 31 -47.32 49.62 -22.61
C THR A 31 -48.52 49.94 -23.54
N GLY A 32 -49.62 50.39 -22.89
CA GLY A 32 -50.26 51.70 -23.11
C GLY A 32 -51.64 51.75 -23.82
N ASP A 33 -52.76 51.97 -23.09
CA ASP A 33 -53.43 53.29 -22.95
C ASP A 33 -54.85 53.26 -22.28
N ASN A 34 -55.03 54.18 -21.32
CA ASN A 34 -56.20 54.98 -20.86
C ASN A 34 -57.69 54.49 -20.77
N LYS A 35 -58.20 54.32 -19.51
CA LYS A 35 -59.28 55.08 -18.77
C LYS A 35 -60.77 55.11 -19.27
N PRO A 36 -61.85 55.25 -18.44
CA PRO A 36 -62.25 54.75 -17.10
C PRO A 36 -63.70 54.13 -17.05
N PRO A 37 -64.52 54.13 -15.96
CA PRO A 37 -65.13 52.92 -15.41
C PRO A 37 -66.64 52.76 -15.67
N GLN A 38 -67.15 51.52 -15.73
CA GLN A 38 -68.58 51.25 -15.59
C GLN A 38 -68.85 50.13 -14.58
N SER A 39 -69.66 50.51 -13.60
CA SER A 39 -70.54 49.77 -12.66
C SER A 39 -70.41 48.24 -12.45
N PRO A 40 -70.61 47.77 -11.20
CA PRO A 40 -70.44 46.37 -10.84
C PRO A 40 -71.60 45.53 -11.38
N THR A 41 -71.28 44.53 -12.21
CA THR A 41 -72.24 43.47 -12.53
C THR A 41 -72.12 42.37 -11.48
N LEU A 42 -73.20 42.25 -10.70
CA LEU A 42 -73.62 41.14 -9.83
C LEU A 42 -72.72 39.89 -9.87
N GLN A 43 -72.08 39.62 -8.74
CA GLN A 43 -71.49 38.31 -8.44
C GLN A 43 -72.58 37.24 -8.52
N ARG A 44 -72.53 36.43 -9.58
CA ARG A 44 -73.27 35.18 -9.67
C ARG A 44 -72.68 34.21 -8.66
N VAL A 45 -73.35 34.06 -7.52
CA VAL A 45 -73.04 33.00 -6.55
C VAL A 45 -73.26 31.67 -7.27
N THR A 46 -72.17 31.02 -7.70
CA THR A 46 -72.26 29.64 -8.19
C THR A 46 -72.63 28.77 -7.00
N SER A 47 -73.82 28.18 -7.04
CA SER A 47 -74.29 27.20 -6.06
C SER A 47 -73.19 26.18 -5.72
N VAL A 48 -73.10 25.77 -4.45
CA VAL A 48 -72.20 24.70 -3.97
C VAL A 48 -72.35 23.42 -4.81
N ALA A 49 -73.53 23.18 -5.38
CA ALA A 49 -73.76 22.08 -6.33
C ALA A 49 -73.03 22.27 -7.67
N ALA A 50 -72.92 23.50 -8.19
CA ALA A 50 -72.18 23.80 -9.41
C ALA A 50 -70.66 23.70 -9.19
N GLN A 51 -70.16 24.06 -8.01
CA GLN A 51 -68.76 23.90 -7.63
C GLN A 51 -68.40 22.41 -7.45
N ARG A 52 -69.24 21.63 -6.74
CA ARG A 52 -69.07 20.16 -6.65
C ARG A 52 -69.10 19.49 -8.02
N ALA A 53 -70.06 19.85 -8.88
CA ALA A 53 -70.14 19.30 -10.24
C ALA A 53 -68.98 19.72 -11.15
N SER A 54 -68.26 20.81 -10.83
CA SER A 54 -67.04 21.22 -11.54
C SER A 54 -65.80 20.48 -11.04
N PHE A 55 -65.73 20.22 -9.73
CA PHE A 55 -64.67 19.44 -9.10
C PHE A 55 -64.76 17.96 -9.47
N GLU A 56 -65.95 17.36 -9.44
CA GLU A 56 -66.18 16.00 -9.93
C GLU A 56 -65.87 15.86 -11.42
N ARG A 57 -66.14 16.88 -12.23
CA ARG A 57 -65.74 16.88 -13.66
C ARG A 57 -64.23 17.00 -13.83
N LEU A 58 -63.54 17.76 -12.99
CA LEU A 58 -62.09 17.86 -12.99
C LEU A 58 -61.43 16.55 -12.55
N ASP A 59 -61.87 15.95 -11.45
CA ASP A 59 -61.41 14.64 -10.97
C ASP A 59 -61.72 13.52 -11.97
N ALA A 60 -62.94 13.50 -12.53
CA ALA A 60 -63.33 12.55 -13.57
C ALA A 60 -62.55 12.77 -14.88
N SER A 61 -62.00 13.96 -15.13
CA SER A 61 -61.14 14.24 -16.30
C SER A 61 -59.66 14.01 -16.04
N ALA A 62 -59.22 14.09 -14.79
CA ALA A 62 -57.83 13.91 -14.36
C ALA A 62 -57.50 12.42 -14.16
N SER A 63 -58.41 11.65 -13.56
CA SER A 63 -58.27 10.20 -13.36
C SER A 63 -58.01 9.40 -14.66
N PRO A 64 -58.73 9.61 -15.79
CA PRO A 64 -58.43 8.96 -17.06
C PRO A 64 -57.13 9.43 -17.72
N LYS A 65 -56.63 10.63 -17.40
CA LYS A 65 -55.33 11.13 -17.91
C LYS A 65 -54.18 10.49 -17.15
N ILE A 66 -54.25 10.44 -15.83
CA ILE A 66 -53.25 9.81 -14.96
C ILE A 66 -53.13 8.31 -15.27
N THR A 67 -54.26 7.62 -15.48
CA THR A 67 -54.25 6.20 -15.86
C THR A 67 -53.68 5.96 -17.27
N ARG A 68 -53.90 6.87 -18.23
CA ARG A 68 -53.23 6.80 -19.54
C ARG A 68 -51.74 7.01 -19.42
N GLU A 69 -51.31 8.03 -18.68
CA GLU A 69 -49.89 8.30 -18.43
C GLU A 69 -49.21 7.12 -17.71
N HIS A 70 -49.85 6.53 -16.71
CA HIS A 70 -49.37 5.32 -16.03
C HIS A 70 -49.23 4.14 -16.99
N ASN A 71 -50.26 3.88 -17.81
CA ASN A 71 -50.23 2.82 -18.81
C ASN A 71 -49.14 3.04 -19.87
N ASP A 72 -48.90 4.27 -20.28
CA ASP A 72 -47.83 4.62 -21.22
C ASP A 72 -46.44 4.50 -20.58
N LEU A 73 -46.30 4.84 -19.29
CA LEU A 73 -45.09 4.60 -18.51
C LEU A 73 -44.81 3.09 -18.37
N GLU A 74 -45.82 2.29 -18.06
CA GLU A 74 -45.69 0.82 -17.97
C GLU A 74 -45.32 0.18 -19.30
N LYS A 75 -45.82 0.71 -20.43
CA LYS A 75 -45.42 0.23 -21.76
C LYS A 75 -43.95 0.53 -22.02
N LYS A 76 -43.49 1.75 -21.74
CA LYS A 76 -42.08 2.14 -21.87
C LYS A 76 -41.17 1.34 -20.96
N PHE A 77 -41.60 1.08 -19.72
CA PHE A 77 -40.85 0.25 -18.78
C PHE A 77 -40.73 -1.19 -19.29
N ARG A 78 -41.83 -1.78 -19.80
CA ARG A 78 -41.80 -3.11 -20.42
C ARG A 78 -40.93 -3.18 -21.67
N GLU A 79 -40.94 -2.14 -22.49
CA GLU A 79 -40.09 -2.03 -23.69
C GLU A 79 -38.62 -1.94 -23.30
N MET A 80 -38.28 -1.10 -22.32
CA MET A 80 -36.92 -0.99 -21.77
C MET A 80 -36.42 -2.30 -21.18
N ILE A 81 -37.27 -3.08 -20.49
CA ILE A 81 -36.90 -4.42 -20.00
C ILE A 81 -36.59 -5.37 -21.15
N ARG A 82 -37.39 -5.37 -22.23
CA ARG A 82 -37.12 -6.21 -23.41
C ARG A 82 -35.83 -5.82 -24.09
N GLU A 83 -35.59 -4.52 -24.27
CA GLU A 83 -34.33 -4.01 -24.84
C GLU A 83 -33.13 -4.40 -23.98
N ASN A 84 -33.24 -4.25 -22.66
CA ASN A 84 -32.17 -4.63 -21.73
C ASN A 84 -31.90 -6.15 -21.79
N SER A 85 -32.95 -6.97 -21.82
CA SER A 85 -32.83 -8.42 -21.98
C SER A 85 -32.19 -8.82 -23.33
N ALA A 86 -32.56 -8.14 -24.41
CA ALA A 86 -31.97 -8.36 -25.74
C ALA A 86 -30.49 -7.96 -25.77
N LEU A 87 -30.14 -6.80 -25.20
CA LEU A 87 -28.75 -6.35 -25.06
C LEU A 87 -27.92 -7.31 -24.20
N HIS A 88 -28.47 -7.79 -23.08
CA HIS A 88 -27.79 -8.77 -22.24
C HIS A 88 -27.53 -10.10 -22.97
N THR A 89 -28.46 -10.51 -23.83
CA THR A 89 -28.25 -11.70 -24.67
C THR A 89 -27.18 -11.44 -25.73
N GLN A 90 -27.20 -10.28 -26.38
CA GLN A 90 -26.17 -9.90 -27.34
C GLN A 90 -24.78 -9.80 -26.71
N VAL A 91 -24.66 -9.27 -25.49
CA VAL A 91 -23.38 -9.22 -24.76
C VAL A 91 -22.86 -10.63 -24.50
N ARG A 92 -23.72 -11.54 -24.00
CA ARG A 92 -23.34 -12.94 -23.79
C ARG A 92 -22.87 -13.61 -25.09
N ASP A 93 -23.61 -13.44 -26.18
CA ASP A 93 -23.23 -14.01 -27.48
C ASP A 93 -21.87 -13.48 -27.97
N LYS A 94 -21.61 -12.18 -27.77
CA LYS A 94 -20.31 -11.56 -28.10
C LYS A 94 -19.19 -12.05 -27.20
N ASP A 95 -19.46 -12.26 -25.91
CA ASP A 95 -18.47 -12.82 -24.98
C ASP A 95 -18.11 -14.26 -25.34
N GLU A 96 -19.08 -15.09 -25.73
CA GLU A 96 -18.82 -16.45 -26.22
C GLU A 96 -18.01 -16.45 -27.52
N GLN A 97 -18.29 -15.54 -28.45
CA GLN A 97 -17.51 -15.38 -29.69
C GLN A 97 -16.08 -14.93 -29.39
N LEU A 98 -15.90 -13.98 -28.47
CA LEU A 98 -14.59 -13.53 -28.02
C LEU A 98 -13.80 -14.66 -27.35
N GLN A 99 -14.47 -15.48 -26.55
CA GLN A 99 -13.84 -16.64 -25.90
C GLN A 99 -13.37 -17.66 -26.94
N LYS A 100 -14.20 -17.99 -27.94
CA LYS A 100 -13.81 -18.87 -29.06
C LYS A 100 -12.61 -18.31 -29.83
N LEU A 101 -12.62 -17.01 -30.14
CA LEU A 101 -11.50 -16.33 -30.81
C LEU A 101 -10.22 -16.38 -29.98
N ARG A 102 -10.30 -16.16 -28.66
CA ARG A 102 -9.15 -16.27 -27.75
C ARG A 102 -8.59 -17.68 -27.75
N THR A 103 -9.43 -18.71 -27.62
CA THR A 103 -8.99 -20.11 -27.64
C THR A 103 -8.30 -20.48 -28.94
N VAL A 104 -8.85 -20.09 -30.09
CA VAL A 104 -8.22 -20.33 -31.40
C VAL A 104 -6.90 -19.56 -31.52
N SER A 105 -6.87 -18.28 -31.10
CA SER A 105 -5.64 -17.48 -31.13
C SER A 105 -4.55 -18.09 -30.26
N GLU A 106 -4.87 -18.56 -29.05
CA GLU A 106 -3.93 -19.22 -28.15
C GLU A 106 -3.41 -20.53 -28.75
N ALA A 107 -4.27 -21.33 -29.39
CA ALA A 107 -3.87 -22.55 -30.07
C ALA A 107 -2.91 -22.25 -31.24
N VAL A 108 -3.22 -21.24 -32.07
CA VAL A 108 -2.35 -20.82 -33.18
C VAL A 108 -1.00 -20.32 -32.68
N CYS A 109 -0.97 -19.53 -31.59
CA CYS A 109 0.29 -19.10 -30.99
C CYS A 109 1.14 -20.29 -30.53
N LYS A 110 0.53 -21.31 -29.90
CA LYS A 110 1.23 -22.53 -29.48
C LYS A 110 1.78 -23.31 -30.66
N GLU A 111 1.00 -23.50 -31.72
CA GLU A 111 1.45 -24.18 -32.94
C GLU A 111 2.60 -23.42 -33.62
N TYR A 112 2.50 -22.09 -33.70
CA TYR A 112 3.56 -21.27 -34.24
C TYR A 112 4.86 -21.39 -33.43
N GLU A 113 4.78 -21.33 -32.10
CA GLU A 113 5.96 -21.52 -31.26
C GLU A 113 6.54 -22.93 -31.39
N GLN A 114 5.71 -23.95 -31.49
CA GLN A 114 6.17 -25.34 -31.72
C GLN A 114 6.90 -25.45 -33.05
N LEU A 115 6.32 -24.90 -34.13
CA LEU A 115 6.93 -24.93 -35.46
C LEU A 115 8.23 -24.14 -35.50
N LYS A 116 8.30 -22.99 -34.81
CA LYS A 116 9.52 -22.21 -34.66
C LYS A 116 10.62 -23.01 -33.95
N ARG A 117 10.29 -23.68 -32.83
CA ARG A 117 11.24 -24.55 -32.12
C ARG A 117 11.74 -25.69 -33.01
N GLN A 118 10.86 -26.33 -33.79
CA GLN A 118 11.25 -27.37 -34.75
C GLN A 118 12.20 -26.82 -35.80
N TYR A 119 11.87 -25.67 -36.41
CA TYR A 119 12.72 -25.01 -37.37
C TYR A 119 14.11 -24.67 -36.81
N ASP A 120 14.19 -24.16 -35.58
CA ASP A 120 15.45 -23.83 -34.92
C ASP A 120 16.31 -25.09 -34.68
N VAL A 121 15.67 -26.20 -34.27
CA VAL A 121 16.34 -27.50 -34.08
C VAL A 121 16.83 -28.07 -35.41
N GLU A 122 15.99 -28.09 -36.44
CA GLU A 122 16.35 -28.59 -37.78
C GLU A 122 17.47 -27.76 -38.40
N THR A 123 17.37 -26.44 -38.32
CA THR A 123 18.41 -25.52 -38.78
C THR A 123 19.71 -25.76 -38.02
N GLY A 124 19.66 -25.89 -36.69
CA GLY A 124 20.83 -26.20 -35.88
C GLY A 124 21.47 -27.56 -36.22
N ALA A 125 20.66 -28.59 -36.44
CA ALA A 125 21.12 -29.92 -36.84
C ALA A 125 21.75 -29.90 -38.24
N MET A 126 21.13 -29.20 -39.19
CA MET A 126 21.66 -29.00 -40.55
C MET A 126 23.02 -28.30 -40.51
N HIS A 127 23.17 -27.21 -39.74
CA HIS A 127 24.45 -26.51 -39.62
C HIS A 127 25.55 -27.42 -39.03
N LYS A 128 25.22 -28.21 -38.00
CA LYS A 128 26.16 -29.19 -37.42
C LYS A 128 26.56 -30.26 -38.43
N ALA A 129 25.60 -30.81 -39.19
CA ALA A 129 25.87 -31.79 -40.23
C ALA A 129 26.75 -31.20 -41.35
N MET A 130 26.51 -29.95 -41.76
CA MET A 130 27.32 -29.26 -42.76
C MET A 130 28.76 -29.02 -42.27
N GLN A 131 28.94 -28.66 -41.00
CA GLN A 131 30.26 -28.53 -40.38
C GLN A 131 31.00 -29.88 -40.35
N GLN A 132 30.34 -30.95 -39.92
CA GLN A 132 30.90 -32.30 -39.91
C GLN A 132 31.27 -32.77 -41.32
N ALA A 133 30.39 -32.57 -42.31
CA ALA A 133 30.68 -32.89 -43.70
C ALA A 133 31.91 -32.11 -44.20
N SER A 134 32.01 -30.82 -43.88
CA SER A 134 33.17 -29.99 -44.24
C SER A 134 34.47 -30.50 -43.61
N GLN A 135 34.43 -30.92 -42.34
CA GLN A 135 35.57 -31.56 -41.67
C GLN A 135 35.94 -32.89 -42.34
N TRP A 136 34.95 -33.71 -42.66
CA TRP A 136 35.15 -35.00 -43.33
C TRP A 136 35.77 -34.83 -44.72
N TYR A 137 35.34 -33.82 -45.48
CA TYR A 137 35.98 -33.46 -46.76
C TYR A 137 37.45 -33.05 -46.59
N LYS A 138 37.79 -32.26 -45.55
CA LYS A 138 39.19 -31.89 -45.26
C LYS A 138 40.03 -33.11 -44.92
N GLN A 139 39.52 -34.00 -44.07
CA GLN A 139 40.18 -35.25 -43.68
C GLN A 139 40.39 -36.17 -44.90
N ASN A 140 39.34 -36.38 -45.70
CA ASN A 140 39.40 -37.24 -46.88
C ASN A 140 40.36 -36.67 -47.94
N ARG A 141 40.44 -35.34 -48.08
CA ARG A 141 41.45 -34.69 -48.93
C ARG A 141 42.87 -34.94 -48.44
N GLN A 142 43.11 -34.88 -47.13
CA GLN A 142 44.42 -35.19 -46.54
C GLN A 142 44.78 -36.67 -46.70
N LEU A 143 43.81 -37.57 -46.48
CA LEU A 143 43.94 -39.01 -46.72
C LEU A 143 44.27 -39.32 -48.18
N LYS A 144 43.57 -38.72 -49.15
CA LYS A 144 43.87 -38.88 -50.57
C LYS A 144 45.29 -38.44 -50.91
N ARG A 145 45.74 -37.29 -50.38
CA ARG A 145 47.13 -36.82 -50.56
C ARG A 145 48.14 -37.81 -49.96
N ARG A 146 47.93 -38.26 -48.73
CA ARG A 146 48.82 -39.22 -48.05
C ARG A 146 48.86 -40.56 -48.78
N SER A 147 47.70 -41.08 -49.19
CA SER A 147 47.58 -42.32 -49.96
C SER A 147 48.25 -42.19 -51.32
N GLN A 148 48.11 -41.06 -52.02
CA GLN A 148 48.79 -40.81 -53.29
C GLN A 148 50.31 -40.80 -53.13
N VAL A 149 50.84 -40.16 -52.07
CA VAL A 149 52.29 -40.16 -51.77
C VAL A 149 52.79 -41.58 -51.47
N LEU A 150 52.04 -42.37 -50.70
CA LEU A 150 52.39 -43.77 -50.43
C LEU A 150 52.39 -44.61 -51.71
N VAL A 151 51.38 -44.49 -52.56
CA VAL A 151 51.31 -45.19 -53.85
C VAL A 151 52.46 -44.78 -54.76
N GLN A 152 52.78 -43.48 -54.83
CA GLN A 152 53.90 -42.98 -55.60
C GLN A 152 55.23 -43.54 -55.09
N ARG A 153 55.45 -43.55 -53.76
CA ARG A 153 56.63 -44.17 -53.15
C ARG A 153 56.74 -45.66 -53.50
N ILE A 154 55.63 -46.41 -53.46
CA ILE A 154 55.63 -47.83 -53.84
C ILE A 154 56.01 -47.99 -55.32
N LEU A 155 55.49 -47.14 -56.20
CA LEU A 155 55.76 -47.18 -57.64
C LEU A 155 57.21 -46.79 -57.96
N ASP A 156 57.77 -45.81 -57.24
CA ASP A 156 59.15 -45.34 -57.38
C ASP A 156 60.16 -46.35 -56.80
N SER A 157 59.82 -47.05 -55.71
CA SER A 157 60.67 -48.08 -55.11
C SER A 157 60.58 -49.44 -55.83
N ARG A 158 59.48 -49.75 -56.53
CA ARG A 158 59.30 -51.01 -57.26
C ARG A 158 58.27 -50.85 -58.40
N PRO A 159 58.71 -50.56 -59.64
CA PRO A 159 57.82 -50.30 -60.77
C PRO A 159 57.02 -51.53 -61.25
N ASP A 160 57.33 -52.72 -60.72
CA ASP A 160 56.67 -54.00 -61.05
C ASP A 160 55.93 -54.64 -59.84
N ALA A 161 55.68 -53.88 -58.76
CA ALA A 161 55.23 -54.41 -57.46
C ALA A 161 53.75 -54.84 -57.33
N LEU A 162 52.93 -54.66 -58.37
CA LEU A 162 51.55 -55.17 -58.33
C LEU A 162 51.46 -56.66 -58.69
N ALA A 163 52.56 -57.24 -59.14
CA ALA A 163 52.79 -58.68 -59.16
C ALA A 163 53.90 -58.99 -58.15
N ASP A 164 53.84 -60.16 -57.53
CA ASP A 164 54.95 -60.75 -56.79
C ASP A 164 55.08 -60.35 -55.30
N ASP A 165 54.11 -60.87 -54.56
CA ASP A 165 54.30 -61.40 -53.21
C ASP A 165 55.38 -62.51 -53.23
N SER A 166 56.62 -62.16 -52.89
CA SER A 166 57.55 -63.11 -52.26
C SER A 166 58.75 -62.38 -51.68
N TYR A 167 59.04 -62.75 -50.43
CA TYR A 167 60.30 -62.65 -49.70
C TYR A 167 61.54 -62.49 -50.59
N LEU A 168 62.42 -61.55 -50.22
CA LEU A 168 63.74 -61.84 -49.66
C LEU A 168 64.58 -60.56 -49.58
N SER A 169 65.29 -60.44 -48.45
CA SER A 169 66.76 -60.34 -48.40
C SER A 169 67.24 -59.18 -47.55
N ASP A 170 67.54 -59.57 -46.31
CA ASP A 170 68.51 -58.96 -45.42
C ASP A 170 69.88 -59.01 -46.12
N GLU A 171 70.31 -57.89 -46.71
CA GLU A 171 71.72 -57.66 -47.03
C GLU A 171 72.14 -56.34 -46.39
N VAL A 172 72.94 -56.49 -45.34
CA VAL A 172 73.68 -55.40 -44.70
C VAL A 172 74.97 -55.23 -45.50
N ASP A 173 75.20 -54.02 -46.01
CA ASP A 173 76.44 -53.22 -45.91
C ASP A 173 76.69 -52.37 -47.19
N ALA A 174 76.69 -51.03 -46.99
CA ALA A 174 77.05 -49.89 -47.88
C ALA A 174 76.05 -48.69 -47.83
N ASN A 175 74.91 -48.80 -47.13
CA ASN A 175 73.85 -47.76 -47.08
C ASN A 175 73.96 -46.79 -45.88
N ASP A 176 74.93 -46.93 -44.97
CA ASP A 176 75.03 -46.11 -43.75
C ASP A 176 75.15 -44.59 -44.01
N ALA A 177 75.65 -44.18 -45.18
CA ALA A 177 75.74 -42.77 -45.55
C ALA A 177 74.39 -42.19 -46.00
N ASP A 178 73.66 -42.94 -46.83
CA ASP A 178 72.34 -42.58 -47.37
C ASP A 178 71.26 -42.71 -46.29
N ASP A 179 71.28 -43.77 -45.47
CA ASP A 179 70.39 -43.94 -44.31
C ASP A 179 70.62 -42.83 -43.26
N ALA A 180 71.86 -42.43 -43.05
CA ALA A 180 72.16 -41.30 -42.17
C ALA A 180 71.70 -39.96 -42.77
N GLU A 181 71.67 -39.82 -44.10
CA GLU A 181 71.13 -38.63 -44.78
C GLU A 181 69.59 -38.59 -44.74
N GLU A 182 68.91 -39.72 -44.91
CA GLU A 182 67.47 -39.86 -44.70
C GLU A 182 67.05 -39.60 -43.24
N LEU A 183 67.83 -40.09 -42.27
CA LEU A 183 67.63 -39.77 -40.85
C LEU A 183 67.84 -38.28 -40.56
N ARG A 184 68.84 -37.64 -41.17
CA ARG A 184 69.03 -36.18 -41.07
C ARG A 184 67.85 -35.43 -41.69
N GLN A 185 67.38 -35.86 -42.86
CA GLN A 185 66.24 -35.25 -43.54
C GLN A 185 64.95 -35.37 -42.71
N THR A 186 64.65 -36.56 -42.19
CA THR A 186 63.50 -36.78 -41.28
C THR A 186 63.62 -35.96 -39.99
N ILE A 187 64.81 -35.83 -39.39
CA ILE A 187 65.03 -34.94 -38.24
C ILE A 187 64.74 -33.48 -38.61
N THR A 188 65.17 -33.01 -39.78
CA THR A 188 64.86 -31.63 -40.23
C THR A 188 63.38 -31.41 -40.51
N GLU A 189 62.70 -32.38 -41.12
CA GLU A 189 61.25 -32.34 -41.36
C GLU A 189 60.46 -32.35 -40.05
N LEU A 190 60.82 -33.24 -39.10
CA LEU A 190 60.22 -33.26 -37.77
C LEU A 190 60.48 -31.96 -37.02
N SER A 191 61.68 -31.38 -37.14
CA SER A 191 61.99 -30.08 -36.53
C SER A 191 61.16 -28.95 -37.12
N ALA A 192 60.94 -28.95 -38.44
CA ALA A 192 60.08 -28.00 -39.12
C ALA A 192 58.60 -28.18 -38.72
N GLU A 193 58.13 -29.42 -38.58
CA GLU A 193 56.78 -29.73 -38.12
C GLU A 193 56.57 -29.34 -36.64
N VAL A 194 57.57 -29.54 -35.78
CA VAL A 194 57.55 -29.05 -34.40
C VAL A 194 57.45 -27.52 -34.37
N ALA A 195 58.23 -26.81 -35.19
CA ALA A 195 58.14 -25.36 -35.27
C ALA A 195 56.75 -24.91 -35.76
N ARG A 196 56.19 -25.59 -36.79
CA ARG A 196 54.85 -25.33 -37.30
C ARG A 196 53.78 -25.54 -36.22
N LEU A 197 53.79 -26.68 -35.54
CA LEU A 197 52.86 -26.99 -34.46
C LEU A 197 52.99 -26.02 -33.28
N GLN A 198 54.20 -25.56 -32.96
CA GLN A 198 54.41 -24.52 -31.94
C GLN A 198 53.79 -23.18 -32.35
N THR A 199 53.92 -22.77 -33.62
CA THR A 199 53.26 -21.55 -34.11
C THR A 199 51.73 -21.67 -34.12
N GLU A 200 51.20 -22.82 -34.52
CA GLU A 200 49.75 -23.09 -34.52
C GLU A 200 49.20 -23.14 -33.09
N LEU A 201 49.93 -23.74 -32.14
CA LEU A 201 49.59 -23.73 -30.72
C LEU A 201 49.53 -22.31 -30.16
N ASN A 202 50.51 -21.47 -30.49
CA ASN A 202 50.54 -20.08 -30.03
C ASN A 202 49.41 -19.24 -30.65
N ALA A 203 49.09 -19.47 -31.94
CA ALA A 203 47.96 -18.82 -32.60
C ALA A 203 46.61 -19.24 -31.99
N ALA A 204 46.44 -20.54 -31.70
CA ALA A 204 45.23 -21.05 -31.03
C ALA A 204 45.07 -20.49 -29.62
N ARG A 205 46.16 -20.36 -28.85
CA ARG A 205 46.14 -19.71 -27.53
C ARG A 205 45.73 -18.24 -27.62
N LEU A 206 46.24 -17.49 -28.61
CA LEU A 206 45.83 -16.10 -28.79
C LEU A 206 44.33 -16.00 -29.11
N GLN A 207 43.84 -16.86 -30.01
CA GLN A 207 42.41 -16.91 -30.33
C GLN A 207 41.55 -17.31 -29.11
N GLU A 208 42.04 -18.20 -28.25
CA GLU A 208 41.39 -18.54 -26.99
C GLU A 208 41.30 -17.32 -26.06
N PHE A 209 42.38 -16.54 -25.92
CA PHE A 209 42.37 -15.32 -25.13
C PHE A 209 41.39 -14.27 -25.68
N GLU A 210 41.37 -14.05 -27.00
CA GLU A 210 40.42 -13.14 -27.64
C GLU A 210 38.97 -13.60 -27.41
N ALA A 211 38.69 -14.90 -27.54
CA ALA A 211 37.37 -15.46 -27.28
C ALA A 211 36.96 -15.33 -25.80
N GLN A 212 37.90 -15.55 -24.86
CA GLN A 212 37.68 -15.36 -23.43
C GLN A 212 37.41 -13.88 -23.09
N GLU A 213 38.13 -12.94 -23.69
CA GLU A 213 37.89 -11.51 -23.52
C GLU A 213 36.50 -11.12 -24.03
N GLN A 214 36.11 -11.58 -25.22
CA GLN A 214 34.77 -11.33 -25.76
C GLN A 214 33.67 -11.94 -24.87
N ALA A 215 33.88 -13.16 -24.36
CA ALA A 215 32.95 -13.78 -23.43
C ALA A 215 32.81 -12.95 -22.15
N ALA A 216 33.91 -12.47 -21.57
CA ALA A 216 33.90 -11.60 -20.40
C ALA A 216 33.14 -10.28 -20.65
N LEU A 217 33.38 -9.63 -21.80
CA LEU A 217 32.67 -8.40 -22.17
C LEU A 217 31.17 -8.61 -22.38
N THR A 218 30.77 -9.71 -23.02
CA THR A 218 29.35 -10.04 -23.20
C THR A 218 28.66 -10.39 -21.89
N ASN A 219 29.34 -11.09 -20.97
CA ASN A 219 28.82 -11.37 -19.65
C ASN A 219 28.64 -10.10 -18.82
N ALA A 220 29.61 -9.19 -18.84
CA ALA A 220 29.49 -7.89 -18.16
C ALA A 220 28.28 -7.09 -18.67
N ARG A 221 28.10 -7.02 -20.00
CA ARG A 221 26.92 -6.35 -20.59
C ARG A 221 25.60 -7.02 -20.21
N LEU A 222 25.58 -8.35 -20.12
CA LEU A 222 24.41 -9.10 -19.70
C LEU A 222 24.07 -8.85 -18.22
N GLU A 223 25.08 -8.71 -17.37
CA GLU A 223 24.91 -8.34 -15.96
C GLU A 223 24.36 -6.90 -15.83
N ASP A 224 24.91 -5.94 -16.57
CA ASP A 224 24.40 -4.56 -16.61
C ASP A 224 22.93 -4.51 -17.09
N GLU A 225 22.58 -5.27 -18.12
CA GLU A 225 21.21 -5.33 -18.65
C GLU A 225 20.25 -5.98 -17.64
N LYS A 226 20.69 -7.01 -16.91
CA LYS A 226 19.91 -7.61 -15.81
C LYS A 226 19.68 -6.61 -14.70
N GLU A 227 20.71 -5.89 -14.25
CA GLU A 227 20.57 -4.87 -13.20
C GLU A 227 19.61 -3.76 -13.63
N LEU A 228 19.71 -3.30 -14.89
CA LEU A 228 18.79 -2.30 -15.44
C LEU A 228 17.36 -2.85 -15.54
N SER A 229 17.19 -4.11 -15.95
CA SER A 229 15.89 -4.77 -15.99
C SER A 229 15.27 -4.90 -14.59
N GLU A 230 16.07 -5.21 -13.57
CA GLU A 230 15.61 -5.29 -12.18
C GLU A 230 15.18 -3.92 -11.66
N LYS A 231 15.97 -2.87 -11.90
CA LYS A 231 15.61 -1.49 -11.58
C LYS A 231 14.31 -1.04 -12.27
N ASN A 232 14.17 -1.34 -13.56
CA ASN A 232 12.95 -1.03 -14.31
C ASN A 232 11.74 -1.80 -13.77
N ASN A 233 11.91 -3.08 -13.44
CA ASN A 233 10.85 -3.89 -12.83
C ASN A 233 10.41 -3.32 -11.47
N GLU A 234 11.34 -2.82 -10.66
CA GLU A 234 10.99 -2.17 -9.39
C GLU A 234 10.20 -0.88 -9.62
N VAL A 235 10.61 -0.03 -10.57
CA VAL A 235 9.85 1.17 -10.95
C VAL A 235 8.44 0.81 -11.44
N ILE A 236 8.30 -0.24 -12.25
CA ILE A 236 6.98 -0.72 -12.73
C ILE A 236 6.11 -1.18 -11.55
N LYS A 237 6.67 -1.89 -10.57
CA LYS A 237 5.93 -2.29 -9.36
C LYS A 237 5.46 -1.07 -8.57
N GLN A 238 6.33 -0.08 -8.36
CA GLN A 238 5.98 1.15 -7.65
C GLN A 238 4.86 1.92 -8.37
N LEU A 239 4.95 2.04 -9.69
CA LEU A 239 3.90 2.67 -10.51
C LEU A 239 2.59 1.90 -10.47
N THR A 240 2.64 0.57 -10.43
CA THR A 240 1.46 -0.30 -10.31
C THR A 240 0.75 -0.07 -8.97
N ILE A 241 1.51 -0.06 -7.87
CA ILE A 241 0.99 0.25 -6.53
C ILE A 241 0.39 1.66 -6.48
N HIS A 242 1.07 2.65 -7.07
CA HIS A 242 0.56 4.02 -7.12
C HIS A 242 -0.76 4.12 -7.89
N LYS A 243 -0.85 3.45 -9.04
CA LYS A 243 -2.07 3.37 -9.84
C LYS A 243 -3.21 2.73 -9.05
N GLU A 244 -2.99 1.60 -8.38
CA GLU A 244 -4.00 0.94 -7.55
C GLU A 244 -4.48 1.84 -6.41
N ASN A 245 -3.56 2.56 -5.76
CA ASN A 245 -3.89 3.54 -4.73
C ASN A 245 -4.74 4.68 -5.28
N MET A 246 -4.38 5.24 -6.44
CA MET A 246 -5.17 6.27 -7.12
C MET A 246 -6.57 5.77 -7.50
N GLU A 247 -6.69 4.55 -8.02
CA GLU A 247 -7.98 3.93 -8.35
C GLU A 247 -8.84 3.75 -7.10
N ARG A 248 -8.26 3.33 -5.98
CA ARG A 248 -8.96 3.21 -4.69
C ARG A 248 -9.46 4.57 -4.20
N VAL A 249 -8.61 5.60 -4.22
CA VAL A 249 -9.00 6.97 -3.83
C VAL A 249 -10.08 7.50 -4.76
N SER A 250 -9.94 7.31 -6.07
CA SER A 250 -10.96 7.75 -7.03
C SER A 250 -12.31 7.07 -6.80
N ARG A 251 -12.32 5.78 -6.40
CA ARG A 251 -13.53 5.05 -6.04
C ARG A 251 -14.18 5.61 -4.77
N MET A 252 -13.40 5.80 -3.71
CA MET A 252 -13.92 6.40 -2.45
C MET A 252 -14.48 7.80 -2.69
N VAL A 253 -13.81 8.63 -3.50
CA VAL A 253 -14.31 9.97 -3.85
C VAL A 253 -15.62 9.88 -4.64
N ALA A 254 -15.74 8.93 -5.56
CA ALA A 254 -16.97 8.74 -6.32
C ALA A 254 -18.13 8.29 -5.41
N GLU A 255 -17.88 7.37 -4.48
CA GLU A 255 -18.83 6.90 -3.47
C GLU A 255 -19.28 8.06 -2.57
N GLU A 256 -18.34 8.88 -2.08
CA GLU A 256 -18.64 10.04 -1.23
C GLU A 256 -19.47 11.10 -1.97
N VAL A 257 -19.10 11.41 -3.23
CA VAL A 257 -19.89 12.34 -4.05
C VAL A 257 -21.30 11.80 -4.31
N GLN A 258 -21.45 10.48 -4.49
CA GLN A 258 -22.77 9.87 -4.66
C GLN A 258 -23.58 9.93 -3.36
N ALA A 259 -22.97 9.66 -2.21
CA ALA A 259 -23.59 9.75 -0.90
C ALA A 259 -24.08 11.17 -0.60
N LEU A 260 -23.23 12.18 -0.84
CA LEU A 260 -23.57 13.60 -0.68
C LEU A 260 -24.70 14.03 -1.62
N LYS A 261 -24.70 13.58 -2.88
CA LYS A 261 -25.82 13.84 -3.80
C LYS A 261 -27.13 13.26 -3.29
N ALA A 262 -27.11 12.00 -2.85
CA ALA A 262 -28.29 11.36 -2.26
C ALA A 262 -28.77 12.08 -0.99
N GLN A 263 -27.85 12.62 -0.19
CA GLN A 263 -28.18 13.45 0.96
C GLN A 263 -28.84 14.77 0.56
N CYS A 264 -28.26 15.51 -0.38
CA CYS A 264 -28.85 16.76 -0.87
C CYS A 264 -30.25 16.53 -1.47
N ASP A 265 -30.48 15.39 -2.13
CA ASP A 265 -31.78 15.06 -2.68
C ASP A 265 -32.82 14.79 -1.58
N ARG A 266 -32.45 14.01 -0.55
CA ARG A 266 -33.28 13.78 0.65
C ARG A 266 -33.61 15.09 1.39
N GLU A 267 -32.62 15.95 1.59
CA GLU A 267 -32.82 17.26 2.23
C GLU A 267 -33.76 18.15 1.42
N ARG A 268 -33.64 18.14 0.08
CA ARG A 268 -34.53 18.90 -0.80
C ARG A 268 -35.97 18.39 -0.73
N GLU A 269 -36.18 17.08 -0.65
CA GLU A 269 -37.50 16.48 -0.47
C GLU A 269 -38.10 16.82 0.90
N SER A 270 -37.30 16.69 1.96
CA SER A 270 -37.68 17.07 3.32
C SER A 270 -38.08 18.55 3.41
N ALA A 271 -37.30 19.45 2.81
CA ALA A 271 -37.61 20.88 2.76
C ALA A 271 -38.92 21.17 2.01
N LYS A 272 -39.24 20.43 0.94
CA LYS A 272 -40.53 20.55 0.24
C LYS A 272 -41.69 20.12 1.14
N LEU A 273 -41.55 19.01 1.86
CA LEU A 273 -42.57 18.54 2.79
C LEU A 273 -42.81 19.53 3.92
N MET A 274 -41.75 20.05 4.54
CA MET A 274 -41.87 21.08 5.57
C MET A 274 -42.55 22.34 5.06
N LYS A 275 -42.25 22.77 3.82
CA LYS A 275 -42.92 23.92 3.21
C LYS A 275 -44.42 23.67 3.02
N ILE A 276 -44.80 22.50 2.50
CA ILE A 276 -46.21 22.13 2.31
C ILE A 276 -46.95 22.12 3.66
N GLU A 277 -46.31 21.57 4.69
CA GLU A 277 -46.88 21.49 6.02
C GLU A 277 -47.01 22.88 6.67
N ALA A 278 -46.00 23.74 6.53
CA ALA A 278 -46.07 25.13 6.99
C ALA A 278 -47.20 25.90 6.28
N ASP A 279 -47.35 25.72 4.96
CA ASP A 279 -48.44 26.34 4.19
C ASP A 279 -49.82 25.83 4.63
N ARG A 280 -49.94 24.55 5.02
CA ARG A 280 -51.16 23.95 5.57
C ARG A 280 -51.51 24.56 6.93
N ILE A 281 -50.55 24.55 7.86
CA ILE A 281 -50.71 25.13 9.21
C ILE A 281 -51.06 26.61 9.11
N GLN A 282 -50.41 27.37 8.22
CA GLN A 282 -50.71 28.80 8.05
C GLN A 282 -52.14 29.04 7.57
N LYS A 283 -52.65 28.22 6.64
CA LYS A 283 -54.06 28.30 6.20
C LYS A 283 -55.01 27.98 7.35
N GLU A 284 -54.75 26.93 8.11
CA GLU A 284 -55.55 26.56 9.29
C GLU A 284 -55.54 27.65 10.35
N ARG A 285 -54.37 28.21 10.65
CA ARG A 285 -54.22 29.36 11.56
C ARG A 285 -55.02 30.56 11.09
N ASN A 286 -54.97 30.90 9.81
CA ASN A 286 -55.72 32.03 9.26
C ASN A 286 -57.24 31.81 9.37
N VAL A 287 -57.71 30.58 9.11
CA VAL A 287 -59.12 30.22 9.27
C VAL A 287 -59.55 30.31 10.73
N LEU A 288 -58.77 29.73 11.65
CA LEU A 288 -59.04 29.80 13.09
C LEU A 288 -58.99 31.23 13.62
N ALA A 289 -58.02 32.04 13.18
CA ALA A 289 -57.90 33.44 13.57
C ALA A 289 -59.10 34.28 13.09
N HIS A 290 -59.63 33.99 11.89
CA HIS A 290 -60.84 34.64 11.40
C HIS A 290 -62.07 34.21 12.20
N GLN A 291 -62.23 32.92 12.49
CA GLN A 291 -63.31 32.40 13.32
C GLN A 291 -63.26 32.97 14.74
N SER A 292 -62.07 33.03 15.35
CA SER A 292 -61.89 33.61 16.67
C SER A 292 -62.20 35.11 16.67
N ALA A 293 -61.81 35.85 15.63
CA ALA A 293 -62.12 37.28 15.52
C ALA A 293 -63.63 37.54 15.43
N LEU A 294 -64.38 36.70 14.69
CA LEU A 294 -65.84 36.78 14.61
C LEU A 294 -66.50 36.50 15.96
N LEU A 295 -66.10 35.42 16.64
CA LEU A 295 -66.61 35.09 17.97
C LEU A 295 -66.28 36.16 19.01
N MET A 296 -65.07 36.73 18.98
CA MET A 296 -64.67 37.79 19.91
C MET A 296 -65.43 39.10 19.67
N ALA A 297 -65.80 39.41 18.42
CA ALA A 297 -66.67 40.55 18.11
C ALA A 297 -68.07 40.34 18.72
N GLU A 298 -68.60 39.12 18.64
CA GLU A 298 -69.93 38.75 19.18
C GLU A 298 -69.95 38.74 20.72
N VAL A 299 -68.84 38.33 21.37
CA VAL A 299 -68.68 38.38 22.83
C VAL A 299 -68.49 39.81 23.35
N GLY A 300 -67.94 40.71 22.54
CA GLY A 300 -67.75 42.12 22.88
C GLY A 300 -69.05 42.92 23.06
N ASP A 301 -70.16 42.43 22.49
CA ASP A 301 -71.49 43.04 22.59
C ASP A 301 -72.26 42.61 23.88
N ASP A 302 -71.64 41.83 24.79
CA ASP A 302 -72.24 41.44 26.07
C ASP A 302 -72.44 42.65 27.01
N PRO A 303 -73.68 43.00 27.39
CA PRO A 303 -73.98 44.18 28.22
C PRO A 303 -73.31 44.18 29.60
N ASN A 304 -72.93 43.00 30.12
CA ASN A 304 -72.34 42.84 31.44
C ASN A 304 -70.83 42.50 31.42
N GLY A 305 -70.23 42.29 30.24
CA GLY A 305 -68.80 41.97 30.06
C GLY A 305 -68.29 40.71 30.78
N ARG A 306 -69.17 39.91 31.38
CA ARG A 306 -68.82 38.81 32.28
C ARG A 306 -68.17 37.66 31.52
N LEU A 307 -68.62 37.39 30.30
CA LEU A 307 -68.06 36.36 29.44
C LEU A 307 -66.62 36.70 29.03
N LEU A 308 -66.33 37.98 28.75
CA LEU A 308 -64.99 38.44 28.40
C LEU A 308 -64.00 38.27 29.56
N THR A 309 -64.41 38.55 30.80
CA THR A 309 -63.58 38.35 32.00
C THR A 309 -63.23 36.87 32.21
N ILE A 310 -64.19 35.96 32.06
CA ILE A 310 -63.95 34.51 32.18
C ILE A 310 -63.00 34.03 31.06
N LEU A 311 -63.12 34.55 29.83
CA LEU A 311 -62.20 34.22 28.74
C LEU A 311 -60.77 34.69 29.01
N GLN A 312 -60.58 35.87 29.60
CA GLN A 312 -59.26 36.37 30.03
C GLN A 312 -58.65 35.50 31.15
N GLU A 313 -59.47 35.03 32.09
CA GLU A 313 -59.02 34.10 33.14
C GLU A 313 -58.66 32.72 32.56
N VAL A 314 -59.44 32.22 31.59
CA VAL A 314 -59.09 30.99 30.86
C VAL A 314 -57.80 31.16 30.04
N GLU A 315 -57.58 32.32 29.43
CA GLU A 315 -56.34 32.63 28.72
C GLU A 315 -55.13 32.67 29.68
N SER A 316 -55.28 33.30 30.84
CA SER A 316 -54.22 33.36 31.85
C SER A 316 -53.88 31.96 32.39
N LEU A 317 -54.88 31.13 32.68
CA LEU A 317 -54.70 29.73 33.09
C LEU A 317 -54.07 28.88 31.98
N LYS A 318 -54.47 29.06 30.72
CA LYS A 318 -53.85 28.37 29.58
C LYS A 318 -52.37 28.76 29.41
N ARG A 319 -52.04 30.05 29.57
CA ARG A 319 -50.66 30.51 29.50
C ARG A 319 -49.81 29.89 30.60
N LEU A 320 -50.31 29.87 31.84
CA LEU A 320 -49.63 29.22 32.96
C LEU A 320 -49.46 27.71 32.73
N LEU A 321 -50.47 27.04 32.18
CA LEU A 321 -50.36 25.61 31.84
C LEU A 321 -49.32 25.35 30.76
N GLU A 322 -49.23 26.20 29.74
CA GLU A 322 -48.24 26.07 28.67
C GLU A 322 -46.83 26.35 29.18
N GLU A 323 -46.67 27.33 30.07
CA GLU A 323 -45.41 27.62 30.77
C GLU A 323 -44.96 26.42 31.62
N GLU A 324 -45.88 25.80 32.37
CA GLU A 324 -45.57 24.61 33.18
C GLU A 324 -45.20 23.41 32.29
N LYS A 325 -45.90 23.21 31.18
CA LYS A 325 -45.53 22.19 30.18
C LYS A 325 -44.17 22.43 29.57
N GLN A 326 -43.85 23.68 29.25
CA GLN A 326 -42.55 24.07 28.71
C GLN A 326 -41.44 23.81 29.74
N ASN A 327 -41.66 24.19 31.00
CA ASN A 327 -40.75 23.88 32.11
C ASN A 327 -40.50 22.37 32.24
N HIS A 328 -41.56 21.55 32.17
CA HIS A 328 -41.43 20.10 32.19
C HIS A 328 -40.70 19.56 30.97
N PHE A 329 -40.97 20.09 29.77
CA PHE A 329 -40.28 19.69 28.54
C PHE A 329 -38.78 19.98 28.63
N GLU A 330 -38.40 21.17 29.08
CA GLU A 330 -37.00 21.54 29.30
C GLU A 330 -36.32 20.64 30.34
N GLN A 331 -37.04 20.29 31.40
CA GLN A 331 -36.54 19.40 32.44
C GLN A 331 -36.34 17.96 31.93
N ILE A 332 -37.25 17.46 31.08
CA ILE A 332 -37.10 16.18 30.39
C ILE A 332 -35.91 16.23 29.43
N GLN A 333 -35.79 17.28 28.62
CA GLN A 333 -34.67 17.45 27.69
C GLN A 333 -33.33 17.46 28.43
N LEU A 334 -33.21 18.18 29.54
CA LEU A 334 -32.00 18.20 30.36
C LEU A 334 -31.65 16.82 30.93
N LEU A 335 -32.66 16.04 31.33
CA LEU A 335 -32.46 14.66 31.79
C LEU A 335 -32.04 13.73 30.64
N GLN A 336 -32.60 13.94 29.45
CA GLN A 336 -32.23 13.23 28.22
C GLN A 336 -30.77 13.52 27.86
N ASP A 337 -30.37 14.80 27.82
CA ASP A 337 -28.99 15.21 27.49
C ASP A 337 -27.98 14.63 28.49
N LYS A 338 -28.33 14.55 29.78
CA LYS A 338 -27.51 13.90 30.82
C LYS A 338 -27.42 12.39 30.63
N LEU A 339 -28.48 11.77 30.12
CA LEU A 339 -28.47 10.34 29.80
C LEU A 339 -27.60 10.09 28.57
N ASP A 340 -27.73 10.90 27.52
CA ASP A 340 -26.93 10.82 26.31
C ASP A 340 -25.44 11.09 26.60
N GLU A 341 -25.12 12.01 27.51
CA GLU A 341 -23.75 12.24 27.98
C GLU A 341 -23.19 11.02 28.73
N LYS A 342 -24.01 10.34 29.53
CA LYS A 342 -23.66 9.08 30.21
C LYS A 342 -23.51 7.90 29.24
N GLU A 343 -24.29 7.91 28.18
CA GLU A 343 -24.24 6.93 27.08
C GLU A 343 -23.19 7.28 26.03
N SER A 344 -22.46 8.39 26.20
CA SER A 344 -21.41 8.83 25.28
C SER A 344 -20.36 7.73 25.13
N ASN A 345 -20.38 7.12 23.94
CA ASN A 345 -19.52 6.02 23.51
C ASN A 345 -18.02 6.29 23.68
N VAL A 346 -17.59 7.53 23.97
CA VAL A 346 -16.17 7.87 24.14
C VAL A 346 -15.54 7.09 25.29
N GLU A 347 -16.21 6.92 26.43
CA GLU A 347 -15.65 6.10 27.52
C GLU A 347 -15.58 4.63 27.13
N PHE A 348 -16.58 4.14 26.40
CA PHE A 348 -16.63 2.78 25.88
C PHE A 348 -15.52 2.53 24.84
N GLU A 349 -15.33 3.44 23.88
CA GLU A 349 -14.29 3.41 22.85
C GLU A 349 -12.90 3.45 23.47
N ILE A 350 -12.67 4.30 24.49
CA ILE A 350 -11.39 4.33 25.22
C ILE A 350 -11.11 2.98 25.90
N VAL A 351 -12.13 2.37 26.51
CA VAL A 351 -11.99 1.05 27.14
C VAL A 351 -11.77 -0.04 26.11
N GLU A 352 -12.45 0.01 24.97
CA GLU A 352 -12.28 -0.93 23.86
C GLU A 352 -10.87 -0.83 23.24
N GLU A 353 -10.34 0.37 23.03
CA GLU A 353 -8.97 0.57 22.55
C GLU A 353 -7.93 0.11 23.59
N LYS A 354 -8.17 0.36 24.88
CA LYS A 354 -7.32 -0.20 25.95
C LYS A 354 -7.35 -1.72 25.97
N LEU A 355 -8.51 -2.34 25.73
CA LEU A 355 -8.64 -3.79 25.62
C LEU A 355 -7.86 -4.33 24.43
N LYS A 356 -8.01 -3.72 23.24
CA LYS A 356 -7.24 -4.09 22.03
C LYS A 356 -5.72 -4.01 22.27
N LEU A 357 -5.25 -2.95 22.92
CA LEU A 357 -3.83 -2.81 23.26
C LEU A 357 -3.37 -3.93 24.21
N ALA A 358 -4.16 -4.25 25.24
CA ALA A 358 -3.85 -5.33 26.17
C ALA A 358 -3.85 -6.71 25.49
N GLU A 359 -4.77 -6.95 24.55
CA GLU A 359 -4.82 -8.18 23.75
C GLU A 359 -3.58 -8.33 22.84
N VAL A 360 -3.11 -7.24 22.22
CA VAL A 360 -1.88 -7.24 21.41
C VAL A 360 -0.66 -7.53 22.29
N GLU A 361 -0.55 -6.89 23.46
CA GLU A 361 0.54 -7.15 24.40
C GLU A 361 0.53 -8.61 24.88
N LEU A 362 -0.64 -9.17 25.18
CA LEU A 362 -0.81 -10.57 25.55
C LEU A 362 -0.32 -11.50 24.42
N ASN A 363 -0.79 -11.31 23.19
CA ASN A 363 -0.38 -12.12 22.04
C ASN A 363 1.14 -12.07 21.81
N MET A 364 1.76 -10.89 21.94
CA MET A 364 3.23 -10.76 21.83
C MET A 364 3.96 -11.55 22.92
N MET A 365 3.43 -11.56 24.14
CA MET A 365 3.97 -12.32 25.26
C MET A 365 3.77 -13.83 25.08
N GLU A 366 2.63 -14.25 24.55
CA GLU A 366 2.35 -15.64 24.19
C GLU A 366 3.31 -16.15 23.10
N GLU A 367 3.52 -15.40 22.01
CA GLU A 367 4.50 -15.79 20.99
C GLU A 367 5.92 -15.87 21.55
N ARG A 368 6.28 -14.94 22.46
CA ARG A 368 7.57 -14.96 23.13
C ARG A 368 7.71 -16.21 24.01
N ALA A 369 6.67 -16.57 24.74
CA ALA A 369 6.63 -17.79 25.54
C ALA A 369 6.73 -19.03 24.65
N GLU A 370 5.99 -19.10 23.54
CA GLU A 370 6.02 -20.23 22.61
C GLU A 370 7.41 -20.41 21.98
N ARG A 371 8.08 -19.32 21.60
CA ARG A 371 9.48 -19.35 21.12
C ARG A 371 10.42 -19.90 22.20
N ALA A 372 10.31 -19.40 23.42
CA ALA A 372 11.11 -19.88 24.55
C ALA A 372 10.87 -21.38 24.84
N GLU A 373 9.62 -21.85 24.77
CA GLU A 373 9.27 -23.25 24.94
C GLU A 373 9.83 -24.14 23.82
N LYS A 374 9.76 -23.68 22.55
CA LYS A 374 10.35 -24.39 21.41
C LYS A 374 11.86 -24.56 21.59
N ASP A 375 12.55 -23.51 22.01
CA ASP A 375 13.99 -23.58 22.25
C ASP A 375 14.33 -24.46 23.45
N ALA A 376 13.57 -24.37 24.55
CA ALA A 376 13.71 -25.26 25.69
C ALA A 376 13.55 -26.74 25.29
N LYS A 377 12.57 -27.08 24.45
CA LYS A 377 12.38 -28.43 23.90
C LYS A 377 13.58 -28.89 23.07
N LYS A 378 14.09 -28.06 22.16
CA LYS A 378 15.30 -28.38 21.38
C LYS A 378 16.50 -28.63 22.28
N LEU A 379 16.72 -27.77 23.27
CA LEU A 379 17.79 -27.94 24.25
C LEU A 379 17.62 -29.26 25.01
N GLN A 380 16.42 -29.58 25.48
CA GLN A 380 16.12 -30.85 26.14
C GLN A 380 16.43 -32.07 25.25
N GLU A 381 16.08 -32.04 23.97
CA GLU A 381 16.44 -33.09 23.02
C GLU A 381 17.95 -33.22 22.82
N THR A 382 18.69 -32.10 22.74
CA THR A 382 20.15 -32.14 22.62
C THR A 382 20.81 -32.71 23.86
N VAL A 383 20.32 -32.34 25.06
CA VAL A 383 20.79 -32.91 26.34
C VAL A 383 20.56 -34.40 26.34
N ARG A 384 19.35 -34.87 25.99
CA ARG A 384 19.04 -36.30 25.91
C ARG A 384 19.95 -37.07 24.95
N LYS A 385 20.22 -36.52 23.75
CA LYS A 385 21.16 -37.13 22.78
C LYS A 385 22.58 -37.19 23.31
N LEU A 386 23.02 -36.20 24.08
CA LEU A 386 24.33 -36.19 24.71
C LEU A 386 24.40 -37.21 25.85
N GLU A 387 23.36 -37.31 26.68
CA GLU A 387 23.23 -38.35 27.72
C GLU A 387 23.29 -39.75 27.11
N ASP A 388 22.55 -40.01 26.02
CA ASP A 388 22.59 -41.30 25.31
C ASP A 388 23.99 -41.63 24.77
N LYS A 389 24.72 -40.63 24.23
CA LYS A 389 26.10 -40.80 23.77
C LYS A 389 27.06 -41.09 24.91
N ILE A 390 26.91 -40.40 26.04
CA ILE A 390 27.70 -40.64 27.25
C ILE A 390 27.46 -42.08 27.72
N ASN A 391 26.21 -42.51 27.83
CA ASN A 391 25.85 -43.87 28.21
C ASN A 391 26.43 -44.92 27.23
N GLN A 392 26.38 -44.66 25.92
CA GLN A 392 27.00 -45.54 24.91
C GLN A 392 28.52 -45.64 25.10
N LEU A 393 29.21 -44.51 25.29
CA LEU A 393 30.66 -44.49 25.54
C LEU A 393 31.02 -45.22 26.84
N GLU A 394 30.18 -45.10 27.88
CA GLU A 394 30.34 -45.84 29.13
C GLU A 394 30.15 -47.35 28.92
N THR A 395 29.16 -47.78 28.15
CA THR A 395 28.98 -49.21 27.82
C THR A 395 30.12 -49.78 26.95
N MET A 396 30.72 -48.99 26.04
CA MET A 396 31.86 -49.43 25.24
C MET A 396 33.16 -49.57 26.04
N ARG A 397 33.30 -48.84 27.16
CA ARG A 397 34.45 -48.98 28.08
C ARG A 397 34.46 -50.27 28.90
N VAL A 398 33.40 -51.09 28.86
CA VAL A 398 33.27 -52.35 29.63
C VAL A 398 33.68 -53.60 28.82
N SER A 399 34.28 -53.46 27.63
CA SER A 399 34.91 -54.60 26.91
C SER A 399 36.38 -54.78 27.32
N PRO A 400 36.85 -56.00 27.64
CA PRO A 400 38.18 -56.19 28.23
C PRO A 400 39.29 -56.18 27.15
N PRO A 401 40.36 -55.38 27.30
CA PRO A 401 41.51 -55.43 26.40
C PRO A 401 42.57 -56.46 26.87
N PRO A 402 43.42 -56.98 25.94
CA PRO A 402 44.48 -57.94 26.23
C PRO A 402 45.67 -57.29 26.99
N PRO A 403 46.51 -58.06 27.70
CA PRO A 403 47.47 -57.53 28.66
C PRO A 403 48.77 -57.03 28.00
N PRO A 404 49.31 -55.85 28.41
CA PRO A 404 50.66 -55.40 28.04
C PRO A 404 51.73 -55.70 29.12
N PRO A 405 53.04 -55.68 28.77
CA PRO A 405 54.15 -56.02 29.67
C PRO A 405 54.59 -54.85 30.59
N MET A 406 55.32 -55.21 31.66
CA MET A 406 55.68 -54.40 32.84
C MET A 406 56.67 -53.23 32.60
N PRO A 407 56.73 -52.23 33.52
CA PRO A 407 57.44 -50.96 33.34
C PRO A 407 58.87 -50.92 33.93
N ALA A 408 59.71 -50.03 33.38
CA ALA A 408 61.05 -49.68 33.88
C ALA A 408 61.01 -48.36 34.73
N PRO A 409 62.00 -48.14 35.63
CA PRO A 409 61.89 -47.20 36.75
C PRO A 409 62.32 -45.75 36.44
N LEU A 410 61.78 -44.84 37.25
CA LEU A 410 61.99 -43.38 37.26
C LEU A 410 63.34 -42.95 37.86
N PRO A 411 63.95 -41.84 37.40
CA PRO A 411 65.03 -41.14 38.09
C PRO A 411 64.56 -39.88 38.89
N PRO A 412 65.39 -39.37 39.84
CA PRO A 412 65.02 -38.44 40.93
C PRO A 412 65.37 -36.94 40.66
N PRO A 413 65.03 -36.00 41.58
CA PRO A 413 64.72 -34.58 41.29
C PRO A 413 65.84 -33.57 41.64
N PRO A 414 65.75 -32.29 41.18
CA PRO A 414 66.42 -31.13 41.79
C PRO A 414 65.48 -30.01 42.33
N PRO A 415 65.99 -29.07 43.17
CA PRO A 415 65.26 -28.29 44.20
C PRO A 415 64.87 -26.82 43.84
N PRO A 416 64.21 -26.06 44.75
CA PRO A 416 63.29 -24.94 44.45
C PRO A 416 63.77 -23.52 44.84
N LEU A 417 62.96 -22.50 44.46
CA LEU A 417 62.59 -21.20 45.12
C LEU A 417 62.61 -19.99 44.14
N PRO A 418 61.99 -18.80 44.42
CA PRO A 418 60.96 -18.44 45.42
C PRO A 418 59.77 -17.59 44.88
N THR A 419 58.72 -17.56 45.73
CA THR A 419 57.65 -16.58 45.99
C THR A 419 57.53 -15.26 45.19
N LYS A 420 56.28 -14.90 44.80
CA LYS A 420 55.46 -13.83 45.43
C LYS A 420 54.13 -13.52 44.68
N SER A 421 53.07 -13.42 45.49
CA SER A 421 51.94 -12.47 45.45
C SER A 421 51.10 -12.23 44.18
N SER A 422 49.88 -12.79 44.22
CA SER A 422 48.59 -12.08 44.26
C SER A 422 48.09 -11.17 43.11
N THR A 423 46.81 -11.40 42.81
CA THR A 423 45.75 -10.52 42.25
C THR A 423 45.69 -10.22 40.74
N SER A 424 44.69 -10.88 40.12
CA SER A 424 43.51 -10.26 39.46
C SER A 424 43.58 -9.71 38.01
N THR A 425 42.50 -10.06 37.31
CA THR A 425 41.78 -9.33 36.23
C THR A 425 42.32 -9.28 34.80
N VAL A 426 41.70 -10.13 33.96
CA VAL A 426 41.13 -9.87 32.62
C VAL A 426 41.64 -8.65 31.86
N LYS A 427 42.26 -8.88 30.69
CA LYS A 427 42.18 -7.97 29.52
C LYS A 427 42.16 -8.75 28.20
N LEU A 428 41.13 -8.45 27.42
CA LEU A 428 41.03 -8.67 25.97
C LEU A 428 42.23 -8.01 25.25
N LEU A 429 42.83 -8.74 24.31
CA LEU A 429 43.71 -8.16 23.30
C LEU A 429 42.93 -8.04 21.98
N THR A 430 42.54 -6.81 21.67
CA THR A 430 42.19 -6.37 20.32
C THR A 430 43.49 -6.02 19.60
N LYS A 431 43.76 -6.66 18.46
CA LYS A 431 44.90 -6.32 17.59
C LYS A 431 44.48 -5.21 16.63
N GLU A 432 45.23 -4.13 16.71
CA GLU A 432 45.21 -2.91 15.92
C GLU A 432 46.04 -3.09 14.64
N ARG A 433 45.60 -2.57 13.49
CA ARG A 433 46.28 -1.55 12.67
C ARG A 433 45.95 -1.61 11.16
N LEU A 434 45.34 -0.48 10.73
CA LEU A 434 45.80 0.48 9.71
C LEU A 434 45.14 0.54 8.32
N GLN A 435 44.84 1.81 8.01
CA GLN A 435 44.70 2.54 6.73
C GLN A 435 43.33 2.42 6.04
N GLU A 436 42.46 3.43 6.19
CA GLU A 436 42.50 4.77 5.57
C GLU A 436 42.63 4.71 4.05
N GLU A 437 41.48 4.56 3.38
CA GLU A 437 41.08 5.42 2.28
C GLU A 437 39.56 5.25 2.03
N ASN A 438 38.91 6.34 1.64
CA ASN A 438 37.53 6.43 1.18
C ASN A 438 36.38 6.54 2.22
N ARG A 439 36.30 7.70 2.88
CA ARG A 439 35.08 8.16 3.55
C ARG A 439 34.03 8.59 2.51
N HIS A 440 33.20 7.64 2.06
CA HIS A 440 31.86 7.97 1.60
C HIS A 440 30.98 8.09 2.86
N SER A 441 30.55 9.32 3.18
CA SER A 441 29.71 9.58 4.35
C SER A 441 28.28 9.13 4.06
N ALA A 442 27.67 8.33 4.94
CA ALA A 442 26.27 7.90 4.85
C ALA A 442 25.26 9.06 4.70
N ILE A 443 25.69 10.28 5.00
CA ILE A 443 24.94 11.52 4.81
C ILE A 443 24.81 11.88 3.30
N VAL A 444 25.82 11.58 2.48
CA VAL A 444 25.83 11.81 1.03
C VAL A 444 24.93 10.80 0.31
N ASP A 445 24.88 9.55 0.79
CA ASP A 445 23.96 8.53 0.26
C ASP A 445 22.49 8.86 0.55
N MET A 446 22.20 9.47 1.71
CA MET A 446 20.85 9.99 2.00
C MET A 446 20.48 11.21 1.14
N GLU A 447 21.45 12.09 0.82
CA GLU A 447 21.22 13.26 -0.04
C GLU A 447 20.88 12.85 -1.49
N ASN A 448 21.50 11.77 -1.99
CA ASN A 448 21.23 11.22 -3.33
C ASN A 448 19.90 10.44 -3.41
N MET A 449 19.51 9.72 -2.35
CA MET A 449 18.23 8.97 -2.30
C MET A 449 16.98 9.86 -2.22
N LEU A 450 17.13 11.12 -1.78
CA LEU A 450 16.01 12.05 -1.57
C LEU A 450 15.82 13.08 -2.71
N GLY A 451 16.66 13.05 -3.76
CA GLY A 451 16.43 13.83 -4.99
C GLY A 451 16.45 15.37 -4.83
N ILE A 452 17.13 15.91 -3.83
CA ILE A 452 17.12 17.36 -3.55
C ILE A 452 18.19 18.07 -4.37
N SER A 453 17.85 18.50 -5.59
CA SER A 453 18.73 19.38 -6.38
C SER A 453 18.82 20.78 -5.75
N LYS A 454 20.01 21.19 -5.29
CA LYS A 454 20.27 22.57 -4.86
C LYS A 454 20.25 23.52 -6.07
N LYS A 455 19.31 24.48 -6.08
CA LYS A 455 19.41 25.67 -6.93
C LYS A 455 20.43 26.64 -6.32
N THR A 456 21.27 27.17 -7.20
CA THR A 456 22.32 28.16 -6.97
C THR A 456 21.83 29.38 -6.19
N VAL A 457 22.47 29.70 -5.06
CA VAL A 457 22.38 31.01 -4.42
C VAL A 457 23.76 31.67 -4.49
N THR A 458 23.76 32.84 -5.11
CA THR A 458 24.85 33.78 -5.29
C THR A 458 25.54 34.11 -3.97
N THR A 459 26.87 34.05 -3.98
CA THR A 459 27.77 34.37 -2.87
C THR A 459 27.73 35.85 -2.50
N VAL A 460 27.42 36.15 -1.23
CA VAL A 460 27.73 37.43 -0.56
C VAL A 460 28.56 37.11 0.69
N PRO A 461 29.69 37.81 0.94
CA PRO A 461 30.58 37.46 2.04
C PRO A 461 30.01 37.95 3.37
N GLN A 462 29.67 37.04 4.29
CA GLN A 462 29.30 37.37 5.67
C GLN A 462 30.27 36.72 6.65
N GLN A 463 31.39 37.40 6.93
CA GLN A 463 32.24 37.09 8.08
C GLN A 463 31.93 37.85 9.40
N PRO A 464 30.98 38.81 9.53
CA PRO A 464 30.71 39.40 10.85
C PRO A 464 29.58 38.69 11.64
N ALA A 465 28.85 37.73 11.05
CA ALA A 465 27.69 37.12 11.70
C ALA A 465 28.04 35.99 12.70
N ILE A 466 29.23 35.39 12.59
CA ILE A 466 29.62 34.24 13.41
C ILE A 466 30.03 34.67 14.82
N ASP A 467 30.72 35.81 14.97
CA ASP A 467 31.14 36.33 16.27
C ASP A 467 29.97 36.85 17.12
N ASP A 468 28.94 37.40 16.49
CA ASP A 468 27.71 37.81 17.18
C ASP A 468 26.91 36.61 17.72
N ILE A 469 26.88 35.50 16.98
CA ILE A 469 26.27 34.25 17.46
C ILE A 469 27.07 33.67 18.63
N ILE A 470 28.41 33.71 18.56
CA ILE A 470 29.28 33.24 19.65
C ILE A 470 29.10 34.10 20.90
N ASN A 471 28.98 35.42 20.77
CA ASN A 471 28.75 36.32 21.90
C ASN A 471 27.34 36.16 22.50
N GLN A 472 26.32 35.85 21.70
CA GLN A 472 24.98 35.51 22.19
C GLN A 472 24.92 34.17 22.93
N ILE A 473 25.71 33.18 22.50
CA ILE A 473 25.87 31.89 23.20
C ILE A 473 26.62 32.10 24.52
N LYS A 474 27.71 32.87 24.53
CA LYS A 474 28.48 33.18 25.74
C LYS A 474 27.69 34.03 26.75
N GLY A 475 26.78 34.87 26.28
CA GLY A 475 25.90 35.70 27.11
C GLY A 475 24.67 34.98 27.69
N GLY A 476 24.53 33.67 27.49
CA GLY A 476 23.42 32.88 28.06
C GLY A 476 22.03 33.21 27.49
N ARG A 477 21.95 34.01 26.42
CA ARG A 477 20.69 34.32 25.72
C ARG A 477 20.25 33.22 24.75
N PHE A 478 21.11 32.24 24.49
CA PHE A 478 20.78 31.04 23.73
C PHE A 478 20.41 29.91 24.68
N THR A 479 19.14 29.83 25.09
CA THR A 479 18.63 28.65 25.78
C THR A 479 18.40 27.55 24.75
N LEU A 480 19.06 26.39 24.94
CA LEU A 480 18.82 25.21 24.13
C LEU A 480 17.32 24.90 24.20
N LYS A 481 16.62 24.95 23.07
CA LYS A 481 15.20 24.59 23.03
C LYS A 481 15.05 23.21 23.65
N GLN A 482 14.13 23.09 24.62
CA GLN A 482 13.80 21.80 25.23
C GLN A 482 13.53 20.78 24.13
N THR A 483 14.14 19.61 24.26
CA THR A 483 13.94 18.52 23.30
C THR A 483 12.45 18.19 23.23
N ASP A 484 11.96 17.80 22.05
CA ASP A 484 10.53 17.52 21.84
C ASP A 484 9.97 16.53 22.87
N LYS A 485 10.82 15.63 23.38
CA LYS A 485 10.51 14.68 24.46
C LYS A 485 10.17 15.35 25.80
N GLN A 486 10.89 16.40 26.20
CA GLN A 486 10.57 17.17 27.41
C GLN A 486 9.34 18.06 27.22
N ARG A 487 9.17 18.63 26.01
CA ARG A 487 7.99 19.42 25.65
C ARG A 487 6.72 18.57 25.60
N GLU A 488 6.85 17.31 25.21
CA GLU A 488 5.77 16.33 25.18
C GLU A 488 5.45 15.81 26.58
N GLU A 489 6.44 15.58 27.44
CA GLU A 489 6.21 15.27 28.86
C GLU A 489 5.56 16.44 29.62
N GLU A 490 5.93 17.69 29.36
CA GLU A 490 5.26 18.86 29.95
C GLU A 490 3.83 19.01 29.43
N ARG A 491 3.58 18.73 28.14
CA ARG A 491 2.23 18.68 27.55
C ARG A 491 1.39 17.55 28.12
N LYS A 492 1.99 16.38 28.36
CA LYS A 492 1.34 15.22 28.98
C LYS A 492 0.96 15.51 30.43
N ARG A 493 1.88 16.10 31.22
CA ARG A 493 1.60 16.54 32.59
C ARG A 493 0.54 17.65 32.65
N LYS A 494 0.53 18.60 31.70
CA LYS A 494 -0.54 19.60 31.60
C LYS A 494 -1.88 18.96 31.27
N ARG A 495 -1.93 18.03 30.31
CA ARG A 495 -3.15 17.30 29.96
C ARG A 495 -3.67 16.41 31.09
N GLU A 496 -2.80 15.76 31.85
CA GLU A 496 -3.17 14.96 33.04
C GLU A 496 -3.69 15.84 34.18
N MET A 497 -3.18 17.07 34.32
CA MET A 497 -3.68 18.05 35.30
C MET A 497 -5.02 18.68 34.86
N GLU A 498 -5.25 18.78 33.55
CA GLU A 498 -6.47 19.32 32.94
C GLU A 498 -7.58 18.25 32.78
N SER A 499 -7.21 16.96 32.72
CA SER A 499 -8.13 15.81 32.68
C SER A 499 -8.48 15.25 34.06
N ALA A 500 -7.96 15.85 35.15
CA ALA A 500 -8.40 15.50 36.49
C ALA A 500 -9.85 16.03 36.69
N PRO A 501 -10.79 15.23 37.24
CA PRO A 501 -12.17 15.66 37.45
C PRO A 501 -12.22 17.01 38.17
N ALA A 502 -13.15 17.90 37.79
CA ALA A 502 -13.27 19.24 38.37
C ALA A 502 -13.31 19.24 39.92
N ALA A 503 -13.89 18.19 40.52
CA ALA A 503 -13.89 17.97 41.97
C ALA A 503 -12.48 17.77 42.58
N VAL A 504 -11.56 17.11 41.87
CA VAL A 504 -10.18 16.89 42.29
C VAL A 504 -9.35 18.17 42.14
N SER A 505 -9.60 18.94 41.06
CA SER A 505 -9.00 20.27 40.85
C SER A 505 -9.43 21.27 41.92
N GLU A 506 -10.73 21.32 42.25
CA GLU A 506 -11.25 22.13 43.36
C GLU A 506 -10.71 21.68 44.71
N MET A 507 -10.64 20.37 44.99
CA MET A 507 -10.02 19.84 46.20
C MET A 507 -8.54 20.19 46.32
N LEU A 508 -7.77 20.15 45.23
CA LEU A 508 -6.36 20.57 45.20
C LEU A 508 -6.22 22.09 45.35
N ASN A 509 -7.15 22.88 44.82
CA ASN A 509 -7.19 24.33 45.02
C ASN A 509 -7.53 24.69 46.47
N ILE A 510 -8.46 23.96 47.09
CA ILE A 510 -8.81 24.07 48.51
C ILE A 510 -7.62 23.62 49.38
N LEU A 511 -6.97 22.49 49.08
CA LEU A 511 -5.74 22.07 49.78
C LEU A 511 -4.59 23.06 49.59
N GLY A 512 -4.45 23.63 48.40
CA GLY A 512 -3.43 24.62 48.07
C GLY A 512 -3.63 25.94 48.81
N THR A 513 -4.88 26.39 48.96
CA THR A 513 -5.22 27.57 49.77
C THR A 513 -5.13 27.29 51.27
N MET A 514 -5.45 26.07 51.73
CA MET A 514 -5.23 25.65 53.12
C MET A 514 -3.73 25.59 53.48
N ARG A 515 -2.89 25.04 52.58
CA ARG A 515 -1.44 24.96 52.79
C ARG A 515 -0.76 26.33 52.80
N ARG A 516 -1.30 27.31 52.07
CA ARG A 516 -0.83 28.71 52.11
C ARG A 516 -1.33 29.49 53.33
N ARG A 517 -2.45 29.09 53.94
CA ARG A 517 -2.97 29.66 55.20
C ARG A 517 -2.33 29.07 56.46
N ALA A 518 -1.58 27.97 56.35
CA ALA A 518 -0.82 27.39 57.45
C ALA A 518 0.59 28.03 57.58
N LYS A 519 0.65 29.34 57.85
CA LYS A 519 1.78 29.93 58.59
C LYS A 519 1.28 30.28 60.00
N PRO A 520 1.92 29.81 61.07
CA PRO A 520 1.44 30.04 62.42
C PRO A 520 1.75 31.49 62.81
N VAL A 521 0.72 32.34 62.84
CA VAL A 521 0.77 33.57 63.62
C VAL A 521 0.43 33.17 65.06
N ARG A 522 1.47 33.06 65.90
CA ARG A 522 1.32 33.07 67.35
C ARG A 522 0.66 34.39 67.73
N GLN A 523 -0.62 34.34 68.09
CA GLN A 523 -1.23 35.34 68.96
C GLN A 523 -1.93 34.63 70.10
N SER A 524 -1.36 34.86 71.27
CA SER A 524 -1.82 34.53 72.58
C SER A 524 -3.10 35.31 72.94
N ILE A 525 -3.89 34.74 73.86
CA ILE A 525 -4.72 35.39 74.89
C ILE A 525 -6.24 35.12 74.80
N ASN A 526 -6.69 34.47 75.88
CA ASN A 526 -7.93 34.52 76.65
C ASN A 526 -9.25 33.91 76.15
N SER A 527 -9.53 32.77 76.79
CA SER A 527 -10.82 32.34 77.32
C SER A 527 -11.59 33.49 77.99
N SER A 528 -12.86 33.68 77.62
CA SER A 528 -14.03 33.83 78.52
C SER A 528 -15.29 34.14 77.69
N GLU A 529 -16.42 33.68 78.23
CA GLU A 529 -17.80 34.06 77.92
C GLU A 529 -18.65 33.21 76.95
N LEU A 530 -19.42 32.33 77.61
CA LEU A 530 -20.89 32.33 77.67
C LEU A 530 -21.67 31.50 76.65
N VAL A 531 -21.76 30.23 77.04
CA VAL A 531 -23.00 29.45 77.18
C VAL A 531 -24.23 30.31 77.45
N ALA A 532 -25.24 30.25 76.57
CA ALA A 532 -26.65 30.33 76.93
C ALA A 532 -27.57 29.85 75.79
N SER A 533 -28.66 29.19 76.19
CA SER A 533 -29.90 28.93 75.44
C SER A 533 -29.93 27.84 74.36
N THR A 534 -29.87 26.62 74.89
CA THR A 534 -30.77 25.49 74.64
C THR A 534 -32.20 25.77 74.12
N LEU A 535 -32.73 24.75 73.41
CA LEU A 535 -34.13 24.30 73.25
C LEU A 535 -34.98 24.97 72.14
N ASP A 536 -35.30 24.23 71.06
CA ASP A 536 -36.62 23.57 70.97
C ASP A 536 -36.70 22.54 69.81
N LYS A 537 -37.45 21.46 70.08
CA LYS A 537 -38.13 20.48 69.21
C LYS A 537 -37.38 19.62 68.17
N ALA A 538 -37.17 18.37 68.59
CA ALA A 538 -37.25 17.19 67.74
C ALA A 538 -38.65 16.54 67.90
N ALA A 539 -39.26 16.21 66.76
CA ALA A 539 -39.98 14.96 66.50
C ALA A 539 -39.91 14.70 64.99
#